data_AF-A0A922M3B1-F1
#
_entry.id   AF-A0A922M3B1-F1
#
_cell.length_a   1.000
_cell.length_b   1.000
_cell.length_c   1.000
_cell.angle_alpha   90.00
_cell.angle_beta   90.00
_cell.angle_gamma   90.00
#
_symmetry.space_group_name_H-M   'P 1'
#
loop_
_entity.id
_entity.type
_entity.pdbx_description
1 polymer ?
#
loop_
_entity_poly.entity_id
_entity_poly.type
_entity_poly.pdbx_seq_one_letter_code
_entity_poly.pdbx_strand_id
1 'polypeptide(L)'
;MSLAIASAVILTSAAAVYWYINRHKPLKHILSELKYALDMQGAGAGGLIDDWVNIRRNKIVLPDAKRKIAVVTGGARGIGVEVVRGLLKANMMVVAGVRKPEAMKKLADNMENGDNIVAFPLDLQSLKSVKNFAQNVLEKFLDYSSSCQ
;
A
#
# COMPACT_ATOMS: atom_id res chain seq x y z
N MET A 1 15.32 13.21 -36.37
CA MET A 1 14.62 14.40 -36.89
C MET A 1 13.11 14.24 -37.01
N SER A 2 12.55 13.03 -37.22
CA SER A 2 11.10 12.85 -37.44
C SER A 2 10.19 13.04 -36.21
N LEU A 3 10.66 12.72 -34.99
CA LEU A 3 9.83 12.75 -33.77
C LEU A 3 9.51 14.17 -33.30
N ALA A 4 10.47 15.09 -33.37
CA ALA A 4 10.31 16.48 -32.91
C ALA A 4 9.27 17.25 -33.75
N ILE A 5 9.25 17.00 -35.07
CA ILE A 5 8.30 17.62 -35.99
C ILE A 5 6.89 17.06 -35.75
N ALA A 6 6.76 15.75 -35.57
CA ALA A 6 5.47 15.12 -35.25
C ALA A 6 4.89 15.64 -33.93
N SER A 7 5.71 15.77 -32.88
CA SER A 7 5.25 16.33 -31.59
C SER A 7 4.80 17.78 -31.71
N ALA A 8 5.48 18.59 -32.52
CA ALA A 8 5.14 20.00 -32.71
C ALA A 8 3.79 20.16 -33.44
N VAL A 9 3.51 19.32 -34.45
CA VAL A 9 2.24 19.34 -35.19
C VAL A 9 1.07 18.90 -34.30
N ILE A 10 1.27 17.89 -33.46
CA ILE A 10 0.23 17.43 -32.52
C ILE A 10 -0.05 18.48 -31.45
N LEU A 11 0.98 19.11 -30.88
CA LEU A 11 0.82 20.15 -29.86
C LEU A 11 0.11 21.39 -30.40
N THR A 12 0.47 21.84 -31.60
CA THR A 12 -0.14 23.03 -32.22
C THR A 12 -1.59 22.79 -32.62
N SER A 13 -1.90 21.63 -33.21
CA SER A 13 -3.28 21.25 -33.54
C SER A 13 -4.15 21.07 -32.30
N ALA A 14 -3.66 20.39 -31.26
CA ALA A 14 -4.37 20.24 -30.00
C ALA A 14 -4.60 21.59 -29.30
N ALA A 15 -3.60 22.49 -29.28
CA ALA A 15 -3.74 23.83 -28.72
C ALA A 15 -4.77 24.67 -29.50
N ALA A 16 -4.79 24.58 -30.83
CA ALA A 16 -5.77 25.27 -31.67
C ALA A 16 -7.19 24.76 -31.43
N VAL A 17 -7.39 23.44 -31.34
CA VAL A 17 -8.69 22.82 -31.04
C VAL A 17 -9.16 23.20 -29.63
N TYR A 18 -8.27 23.13 -28.63
CA TYR A 18 -8.58 23.53 -27.26
C TYR A 18 -8.97 25.01 -27.17
N TRP A 19 -8.22 25.89 -27.83
CA TRP A 19 -8.54 27.31 -27.90
C TRP A 19 -9.88 27.56 -28.60
N TYR A 20 -10.18 26.84 -29.69
CA TYR A 20 -11.44 26.97 -30.41
C TYR A 20 -12.65 26.57 -29.55
N ILE A 21 -12.56 25.44 -28.84
CA ILE A 21 -13.64 24.94 -27.96
C ILE A 21 -13.83 25.87 -26.76
N ASN A 22 -12.74 26.37 -26.16
CA ASN A 22 -12.78 27.20 -24.95
C ASN A 22 -12.83 28.71 -25.22
N ARG A 23 -13.02 29.16 -26.47
CA ARG A 23 -13.01 30.59 -26.86
C ARG A 23 -14.04 31.45 -26.12
N HIS A 24 -15.09 30.84 -25.58
CA HIS A 24 -16.15 31.50 -24.81
C HIS A 24 -15.76 31.85 -23.36
N LYS A 25 -14.68 31.25 -22.83
CA LYS A 25 -14.17 31.54 -21.47
C LYS A 25 -13.18 32.71 -21.50
N PRO A 26 -13.22 33.64 -20.52
CA PRO A 26 -12.20 34.68 -20.41
C PRO A 26 -10.82 34.06 -20.13
N LEU A 27 -9.78 34.58 -20.77
CA LEU A 27 -8.41 34.04 -20.76
C LEU A 27 -7.87 33.79 -19.33
N LYS A 28 -8.28 34.62 -18.37
CA LYS A 28 -7.90 34.49 -16.95
C LYS A 28 -8.31 33.14 -16.34
N HIS A 29 -9.48 32.60 -16.71
CA HIS A 29 -9.97 31.33 -16.17
C HIS A 29 -9.24 30.13 -16.78
N ILE A 30 -8.91 30.19 -18.07
CA ILE A 30 -8.15 29.15 -18.75
C ILE A 30 -6.74 29.04 -18.15
N LEU A 31 -6.10 30.19 -17.88
CA LEU A 31 -4.79 30.23 -17.23
C LEU A 31 -4.82 29.75 -15.78
N SER A 32 -5.89 30.04 -15.02
CA SER A 32 -6.03 29.51 -13.66
C SER A 32 -6.27 28.00 -13.67
N GLU A 33 -7.13 27.47 -14.55
CA GLU A 33 -7.35 26.02 -14.70
C GLU A 33 -6.04 25.31 -15.07
N LEU A 34 -5.25 25.88 -16.00
CA LEU A 34 -3.95 25.34 -16.37
C LEU A 34 -2.96 25.38 -15.20
N LYS A 35 -2.91 26.47 -14.43
CA LYS A 35 -2.06 26.57 -13.25
C LYS A 35 -2.41 25.51 -12.21
N TYR A 36 -3.69 25.34 -11.85
CA TYR A 36 -4.12 24.31 -10.90
C TYR A 36 -3.78 22.90 -11.40
N ALA A 37 -3.98 22.65 -12.71
CA ALA A 37 -3.61 21.37 -13.30
C ALA A 37 -2.09 21.11 -13.20
N LEU A 38 -1.26 22.11 -13.50
CA LEU A 38 0.20 22.00 -13.38
C LEU A 38 0.65 21.84 -11.93
N ASP A 39 0.05 22.56 -10.98
CA ASP A 39 0.38 22.45 -9.56
C ASP A 39 0.01 21.05 -9.02
N MET A 40 -1.18 20.53 -9.37
CA MET A 40 -1.60 19.18 -8.96
C MET A 40 -0.74 18.07 -9.59
N GLN A 41 -0.48 18.17 -10.90
CA GLN A 41 0.39 17.21 -11.60
C GLN A 41 1.83 17.30 -11.11
N GLY A 42 2.31 18.50 -10.81
CA GLY A 42 3.64 18.76 -10.25
C GLY A 42 3.80 18.18 -8.86
N ALA A 43 2.83 18.37 -7.97
CA ALA A 43 2.84 17.78 -6.64
C ALA A 43 2.84 16.24 -6.68
N GLY A 44 2.01 15.65 -7.54
CA GLY A 44 1.98 14.20 -7.74
C GLY A 44 3.28 13.63 -8.32
N ALA A 45 3.82 14.27 -9.36
CA ALA A 45 5.08 13.87 -9.97
C ALA A 45 6.26 14.05 -9.01
N GLY A 46 6.27 15.13 -8.22
CA GLY A 46 7.27 15.39 -7.18
C GLY A 46 7.32 14.26 -6.15
N GLY A 47 6.16 13.84 -5.64
CA GLY A 47 6.09 12.71 -4.70
C GLY A 47 6.63 11.40 -5.29
N LEU A 48 6.32 11.10 -6.56
CA LEU A 48 6.83 9.91 -7.24
C LEU A 48 8.35 9.96 -7.48
N ILE A 49 8.89 11.14 -7.79
CA ILE A 49 10.33 11.35 -7.96
C ILE A 49 11.03 11.18 -6.61
N ASP A 50 10.49 11.77 -5.54
CA ASP A 50 11.04 11.64 -4.19
C ASP A 50 11.04 10.19 -3.73
N ASP A 51 9.97 9.44 -3.96
CA ASP A 51 9.90 8.00 -3.65
C ASP A 51 10.95 7.21 -4.45
N TRP A 52 11.11 7.51 -5.75
CA TRP A 52 12.09 6.83 -6.59
C TRP A 52 13.53 7.12 -6.17
N VAL A 53 13.85 8.36 -5.81
CA VAL A 53 15.17 8.75 -5.31
C VAL A 53 15.46 8.10 -3.95
N ASN A 54 14.46 8.05 -3.07
CA ASN A 54 14.62 7.55 -1.71
C ASN A 54 14.51 6.02 -1.58
N ILE A 55 14.05 5.31 -2.61
CA ILE A 55 13.86 3.84 -2.58
C ILE A 55 15.13 3.08 -2.17
N ARG A 56 16.32 3.60 -2.53
CA ARG A 56 17.60 2.98 -2.18
C ARG A 56 18.04 3.26 -0.74
N ARG A 57 17.62 4.40 -0.18
CA ARG A 57 17.97 4.84 1.17
C ARG A 57 16.98 4.32 2.21
N ASN A 58 15.73 4.06 1.82
CA ASN A 58 14.68 3.62 2.72
C ASN A 58 14.71 2.11 2.99
N LYS A 59 15.87 1.59 3.43
CA LYS A 59 16.01 0.21 3.91
C LYS A 59 15.70 0.18 5.40
N ILE A 60 14.43 0.00 5.73
CA ILE A 60 14.00 -0.11 7.12
C ILE A 60 14.26 -1.54 7.58
N VAL A 61 15.27 -1.74 8.42
CA VAL A 61 15.46 -3.00 9.13
C VAL A 61 14.65 -2.92 10.41
N LEU A 62 13.67 -3.81 10.57
CA LEU A 62 12.90 -3.88 11.80
C LEU A 62 13.79 -4.42 12.93
N PRO A 63 13.76 -3.80 14.13
CA PRO A 63 14.49 -4.32 15.28
C PRO A 63 13.90 -5.67 15.71
N ASP A 64 14.71 -6.48 16.39
CA ASP A 64 14.24 -7.77 16.92
C ASP A 64 13.09 -7.55 17.93
N ALA A 65 11.98 -8.23 17.68
CA ALA A 65 10.73 -8.05 18.41
C ALA A 65 10.09 -9.40 18.77
N LYS A 66 10.94 -10.39 19.11
CA LYS A 66 10.57 -11.78 19.44
C LYS A 66 9.41 -11.97 20.44
N ARG A 67 9.22 -11.03 21.37
CA ARG A 67 8.16 -11.09 22.40
C ARG A 67 6.90 -10.31 22.03
N LYS A 68 6.81 -9.79 20.81
CA LYS A 68 5.68 -9.00 20.35
C LYS A 68 4.83 -9.79 19.35
N ILE A 69 3.53 -9.55 19.42
CA ILE A 69 2.53 -10.14 18.54
C ILE A 69 2.01 -9.05 17.62
N ALA A 70 2.04 -9.28 16.31
CA ALA A 70 1.49 -8.40 15.31
C ALA A 70 0.22 -9.01 14.72
N VAL A 71 -0.88 -8.27 14.73
CA VAL A 71 -2.13 -8.68 14.09
C VAL A 71 -2.22 -8.00 12.72
N VAL A 72 -2.34 -8.79 11.65
CA VAL A 72 -2.39 -8.30 10.27
C VAL A 72 -3.69 -8.74 9.64
N THR A 73 -4.49 -7.79 9.18
CA THR A 73 -5.69 -8.05 8.38
C THR A 73 -5.30 -8.06 6.89
N GLY A 74 -5.60 -9.15 6.19
CA GLY A 74 -5.30 -9.26 4.75
C GLY A 74 -3.87 -9.70 4.39
N GLY A 75 -3.17 -10.48 5.24
CA GLY A 75 -1.78 -10.89 5.02
C GLY A 75 -1.50 -11.89 3.87
N ALA A 76 -2.53 -12.47 3.23
CA ALA A 76 -2.34 -13.54 2.24
C ALA A 76 -2.07 -13.08 0.80
N ARG A 77 -2.11 -11.77 0.48
CA ARG A 77 -1.87 -11.26 -0.88
C ARG A 77 -1.25 -9.86 -0.90
N GLY A 78 -0.58 -9.52 -2.01
CA GLY A 78 -0.06 -8.19 -2.29
C GLY A 78 0.88 -7.67 -1.20
N ILE A 79 0.68 -6.41 -0.81
CA ILE A 79 1.50 -5.73 0.21
C ILE A 79 1.45 -6.48 1.56
N GLY A 80 0.32 -7.10 1.89
CA GLY A 80 0.18 -7.85 3.14
C GLY A 80 1.18 -9.00 3.29
N VAL A 81 1.55 -9.65 2.18
CA VAL A 81 2.56 -10.73 2.18
C VAL A 81 3.94 -10.20 2.55
N GLU A 82 4.32 -9.04 2.00
CA GLU A 82 5.60 -8.42 2.32
C GLU A 82 5.64 -7.87 3.75
N VAL A 83 4.52 -7.35 4.25
CA VAL A 83 4.40 -6.93 5.66
C VAL A 83 4.59 -8.13 6.58
N VAL A 84 3.89 -9.24 6.34
CA VAL A 84 4.06 -10.48 7.12
C VAL A 84 5.52 -10.94 7.06
N ARG A 85 6.13 -10.99 5.87
CA ARG A 85 7.54 -11.36 5.71
C ARG A 85 8.48 -10.45 6.52
N GLY A 86 8.25 -9.14 6.52
CA GLY A 86 9.03 -8.19 7.31
C GLY A 86 8.91 -8.44 8.82
N LEU A 87 7.69 -8.66 9.30
CA LEU A 87 7.42 -8.93 10.72
C LEU A 87 8.06 -10.26 11.18
N LEU A 88 8.06 -11.29 10.33
CA LEU A 88 8.71 -12.57 10.62
C LEU A 88 10.24 -12.45 10.67
N LYS A 89 10.83 -11.61 9.81
CA LYS A 89 12.27 -11.28 9.88
C LYS A 89 12.64 -10.56 11.18
N ALA A 90 11.69 -9.86 11.79
CA ALA A 90 11.84 -9.27 13.13
C ALA A 90 11.55 -10.27 14.27
N ASN A 91 11.48 -11.58 13.96
CA ASN A 91 11.12 -12.68 14.86
C ASN A 91 9.76 -12.52 15.56
N MET A 92 8.87 -11.67 15.06
CA MET A 92 7.57 -11.46 15.68
C MET A 92 6.64 -12.65 15.45
N MET A 93 5.72 -12.85 16.38
CA MET A 93 4.57 -13.72 16.15
C MET A 93 3.50 -12.96 15.37
N VAL A 94 3.04 -13.53 14.26
CA VAL A 94 2.13 -12.85 13.33
C VAL A 94 0.79 -13.56 13.29
N VAL A 95 -0.27 -12.82 13.62
CA VAL A 95 -1.65 -13.29 13.55
C VAL A 95 -2.31 -12.72 12.30
N ALA A 96 -2.51 -13.56 11.29
CA ALA A 96 -3.06 -13.17 10.01
C ALA A 96 -4.57 -13.44 9.93
N GLY A 97 -5.36 -12.36 9.87
CA GLY A 97 -6.78 -12.43 9.55
C GLY A 97 -7.01 -12.48 8.05
N VAL A 98 -7.43 -13.64 7.53
CA VAL A 98 -7.62 -13.85 6.08
C VAL A 98 -8.90 -14.64 5.79
N ARG A 99 -9.51 -14.43 4.62
CA ARG A 99 -10.73 -15.16 4.22
C ARG A 99 -10.52 -16.68 4.13
N LYS A 100 -9.34 -17.11 3.69
CA LYS A 100 -8.97 -18.53 3.54
C LYS A 100 -7.66 -18.79 4.31
N PRO A 101 -7.74 -19.29 5.56
CA PRO A 101 -6.55 -19.55 6.38
C PRO A 101 -5.55 -20.51 5.73
N GLU A 102 -6.02 -21.47 4.95
CA GLU A 102 -5.19 -22.42 4.20
C GLU A 102 -4.23 -21.73 3.21
N ALA A 103 -4.66 -20.63 2.59
CA ALA A 103 -3.82 -19.88 1.67
C ALA A 103 -2.64 -19.24 2.41
N MET A 104 -2.85 -18.82 3.65
CA MET A 104 -1.78 -18.27 4.49
C MET A 104 -0.82 -19.36 4.97
N LYS A 105 -1.33 -20.56 5.32
CA LYS A 105 -0.47 -21.71 5.69
C LYS A 105 0.48 -22.09 4.57
N LYS A 106 -0.02 -22.22 3.33
CA LYS A 106 0.83 -22.49 2.15
C LYS A 106 1.90 -21.41 1.91
N LEU A 107 1.59 -20.16 2.23
CA LEU A 107 2.56 -19.07 2.14
C LEU A 107 3.60 -19.16 3.27
N ALA A 108 3.19 -19.54 4.47
CA ALA A 108 4.05 -19.73 5.63
C ALA A 108 5.15 -20.78 5.35
N ASP A 109 4.80 -21.88 4.67
CA ASP A 109 5.76 -22.94 4.30
C ASP A 109 6.94 -22.43 3.44
N ASN A 110 6.75 -21.31 2.75
CA ASN A 110 7.76 -20.68 1.89
C ASN A 110 8.41 -19.43 2.52
N MET A 111 8.14 -19.16 3.81
CA MET A 111 8.67 -18.01 4.54
C MET A 111 9.64 -18.44 5.62
N GLU A 112 10.73 -17.69 5.76
CA GLU A 112 11.60 -17.79 6.93
C GLU A 112 10.81 -17.43 8.20
N ASN A 113 10.97 -18.22 9.27
CA ASN A 113 10.17 -18.14 10.49
C ASN A 113 8.65 -18.35 10.29
N GLY A 114 8.23 -19.09 9.25
CA GLY A 114 6.82 -19.36 8.95
C GLY A 114 6.01 -19.96 10.11
N ASP A 115 6.66 -20.69 11.03
CA ASP A 115 6.05 -21.29 12.23
C ASP A 115 5.46 -20.23 13.18
N ASN A 116 5.95 -18.99 13.12
CA ASN A 116 5.45 -17.87 13.92
C ASN A 116 4.15 -17.27 13.37
N ILE A 117 3.57 -17.85 12.31
CA ILE A 117 2.31 -17.39 11.72
C ILE A 117 1.13 -18.20 12.24
N VAL A 118 0.12 -17.50 12.75
CA VAL A 118 -1.20 -18.07 13.08
C VAL A 118 -2.25 -17.40 12.20
N ALA A 119 -2.97 -18.19 11.40
CA ALA A 119 -4.01 -17.69 10.52
C ALA A 119 -5.41 -17.99 11.06
N PHE A 120 -6.26 -16.97 11.12
CA PHE A 120 -7.68 -17.11 11.46
C PHE A 120 -8.59 -16.60 10.34
N PRO A 121 -9.79 -17.19 10.19
CA PRO A 121 -10.77 -16.71 9.24
C PRO A 121 -11.22 -15.29 9.63
N LEU A 122 -11.13 -14.35 8.69
CA LEU A 122 -11.59 -12.98 8.87
C LEU A 122 -12.28 -12.48 7.59
N ASP A 123 -13.51 -12.02 7.77
CA ASP A 123 -14.25 -11.25 6.78
C ASP A 123 -14.57 -9.86 7.34
N LEU A 124 -13.95 -8.84 6.73
CA LEU A 124 -14.11 -7.44 7.14
C LEU A 124 -15.50 -6.87 6.81
N GLN A 125 -16.28 -7.53 5.95
CA GLN A 125 -17.65 -7.11 5.66
C GLN A 125 -18.64 -7.48 6.77
N SER A 126 -18.25 -8.35 7.71
CA SER A 126 -19.12 -8.85 8.78
C SER A 126 -18.56 -8.52 10.16
N LEU A 127 -19.27 -7.66 10.90
CA LEU A 127 -18.91 -7.34 12.29
C LEU A 127 -18.91 -8.59 13.19
N LYS A 128 -19.77 -9.58 12.90
CA LYS A 128 -19.77 -10.86 13.62
C LYS A 128 -18.45 -11.60 13.38
N SER A 129 -17.95 -11.63 12.15
CA SER A 129 -16.65 -12.25 11.84
C SER A 129 -15.50 -11.51 12.53
N VAL A 130 -15.52 -10.17 12.56
CA VAL A 130 -14.51 -9.37 13.25
C VAL A 130 -14.49 -9.65 14.76
N LYS A 131 -15.66 -9.73 15.39
CA LYS A 131 -15.77 -10.08 16.83
C LYS A 131 -15.23 -11.49 17.12
N ASN A 132 -15.63 -12.47 16.31
CA ASN A 132 -15.14 -13.84 16.45
C ASN A 132 -13.62 -13.93 16.25
N PHE A 133 -13.07 -13.20 15.27
CA PHE A 133 -11.64 -13.11 15.05
C PHE A 133 -10.93 -12.53 16.29
N ALA A 134 -11.39 -11.39 16.80
CA ALA A 134 -10.81 -10.76 17.98
C ALA A 134 -10.84 -11.69 19.20
N GLN A 135 -11.94 -12.41 19.40
CA GLN A 135 -12.06 -13.41 20.46
C GLN A 135 -11.05 -14.56 20.29
N ASN A 136 -10.91 -15.12 19.08
CA ASN A 136 -9.92 -16.16 18.80
C ASN A 136 -8.47 -15.68 19.05
N VAL A 137 -8.17 -14.42 18.73
CA VAL A 137 -6.86 -13.83 19.02
C VAL A 137 -6.64 -13.71 20.53
N LEU A 138 -7.62 -13.18 21.27
CA LEU A 138 -7.53 -13.07 22.72
C LEU A 138 -7.37 -14.44 23.38
N GLU A 139 -8.23 -15.40 23.05
CA GLU A 139 -8.19 -16.76 23.59
C GLU A 139 -6.83 -17.44 23.39
N LYS A 140 -6.21 -17.22 22.23
CA LYS A 140 -4.90 -17.83 21.91
C LYS A 140 -3.72 -17.13 22.58
N PHE A 141 -3.83 -15.85 22.90
CA PHE A 141 -2.70 -15.03 23.36
C PHE A 141 -2.91 -14.37 24.74
N LEU A 142 -3.94 -14.78 25.48
CA LEU A 142 -4.21 -14.36 26.86
C LEU A 142 -2.97 -14.45 27.76
N ASP A 143 -2.17 -15.51 27.62
CA ASP A 143 -0.99 -15.75 28.48
C ASP A 143 0.21 -14.86 28.12
N TYR A 144 0.28 -14.34 26.89
CA TYR A 144 1.40 -13.49 26.45
C TYR A 144 1.33 -12.07 27.03
N SER A 145 0.15 -11.62 27.47
CA SER A 145 -0.02 -10.30 28.10
C SER A 145 0.73 -10.16 29.42
N SER A 146 0.98 -11.27 30.12
CA SER A 146 1.62 -11.28 31.44
C SER A 146 3.14 -11.15 31.39
N SER A 147 3.76 -11.40 30.23
CA SER A 147 5.23 -11.43 30.05
C SER A 147 5.82 -10.13 29.46
N CYS A 148 4.96 -9.17 29.09
CA CYS A 148 5.35 -7.89 28.49
C CYS A 148 5.49 -6.73 29.49
N GLN A 149 5.53 -7.01 30.80
CA GLN A 149 5.98 -6.04 31.83
C GLN A 149 7.48 -6.15 32.07
#